data_AF-A0AAF0EYM1-F1
#
_entry.id   AF-A0AAF0EYM1-F1
#
_cell.length_a   1.000
_cell.length_b   1.000
_cell.length_c   1.000
_cell.angle_alpha   90.00
_cell.angle_beta   90.00
_cell.angle_gamma   90.00
#
_symmetry.space_group_name_H-M   'P 1'
#
loop_
_entity.id
_entity.type
_entity.pdbx_description
1 polymer ?
#
loop_
_entity_poly.entity_id
_entity_poly.type
_entity_poly.pdbx_seq_one_letter_code
_entity_poly.pdbx_strand_id
1 'polypeptide(L)'
;MHSHHSHSGEFCKHAKSTLDEVVACAAELGFTHFHLSEHSPRALPEQLYPEEVEAGLTPEGLNDQFQAYLKKARALQKQYADAPKPMHILVGCETENIVSPQSVDYLYQVLSAEGESESPLPPPAVGLGIVEYMVGSVHHAHGIPIDFDVPTFERALAHSTSASAPTNDPAAYSALLSNYLDAQLEVMGRLRPEVIGHFDLYRLFTPKAPWLPSATTPSGAALYSKLERNIRFAASYGALFEANSAAFRKGWDGETYPGKEILRMIRAAHGRIALSDDSHGVQQIALNYARLRDYLIAEGVEEIWYLERDSTPSEPRALWDAFHDAENARKVREANPTPDAPCTFARGTRAVRLDASWRDAPFWRALPAARST
;
A
#
# COMPACT_ATOMS: atom_id res chain seq x y z
N MET A 1 -3.37 -18.90 0.64
CA MET A 1 -3.27 -17.65 1.44
C MET A 1 -2.43 -16.64 0.68
N HIS A 2 -2.49 -15.36 1.05
CA HIS A 2 -1.93 -14.25 0.26
C HIS A 2 -1.06 -13.26 1.04
N SER A 3 -0.12 -12.59 0.34
CA SER A 3 0.52 -11.34 0.74
C SER A 3 0.58 -10.40 -0.47
N HIS A 4 0.21 -9.13 -0.30
CA HIS A 4 0.18 -8.13 -1.38
C HIS A 4 1.34 -7.13 -1.32
N HIS A 5 2.24 -7.26 -0.34
CA HIS A 5 3.26 -6.25 -0.10
C HIS A 5 4.56 -6.94 0.31
N SER A 6 5.57 -6.87 -0.56
CA SER A 6 6.86 -7.49 -0.32
C SER A 6 7.99 -6.82 -1.09
N HIS A 7 9.18 -6.87 -0.48
CA HIS A 7 10.43 -6.27 -0.93
C HIS A 7 11.60 -7.26 -0.83
N SER A 8 12.68 -6.93 -1.54
CA SER A 8 13.91 -7.71 -1.61
C SER A 8 15.14 -6.82 -1.51
N GLY A 9 16.19 -7.29 -0.85
CA GLY A 9 17.45 -6.57 -0.72
C GLY A 9 18.20 -6.35 -2.04
N GLU A 10 17.80 -7.06 -3.09
CA GLU A 10 18.31 -6.86 -4.45
C GLU A 10 17.85 -5.53 -5.06
N PHE A 11 16.62 -5.10 -4.77
CA PHE A 11 16.01 -3.92 -5.36
C PHE A 11 15.62 -2.82 -4.34
N CYS A 12 15.75 -3.09 -3.04
CA CYS A 12 15.47 -2.14 -1.95
C CYS A 12 16.62 -2.14 -0.93
N LYS A 13 17.19 -0.96 -0.60
CA LYS A 13 18.45 -0.87 0.17
C LYS A 13 18.29 -1.13 1.67
N HIS A 14 17.11 -0.89 2.22
CA HIS A 14 16.74 -1.27 3.58
C HIS A 14 16.17 -2.68 3.69
N ALA A 15 16.00 -3.40 2.58
CA ALA A 15 15.63 -4.82 2.57
C ALA A 15 16.84 -5.77 2.59
N LYS A 16 16.54 -7.07 2.73
CA LYS A 16 17.50 -8.18 2.73
C LYS A 16 17.03 -9.28 1.78
N SER A 17 17.91 -10.23 1.48
CA SER A 17 17.69 -11.36 0.58
C SER A 17 17.50 -10.99 -0.89
N THR A 18 17.80 -11.92 -1.79
CA THR A 18 17.50 -11.74 -3.23
C THR A 18 16.02 -11.92 -3.51
N LEU A 19 15.55 -11.45 -4.66
CA LEU A 19 14.15 -11.66 -5.05
C LEU A 19 13.83 -13.15 -5.24
N ASP A 20 14.78 -13.97 -5.71
CA ASP A 20 14.64 -15.43 -5.81
C ASP A 20 14.40 -16.07 -4.44
N GLU A 21 15.20 -15.69 -3.44
CA GLU A 21 15.09 -16.20 -2.06
C GLU A 21 13.73 -15.84 -1.43
N VAL A 22 13.27 -14.61 -1.65
CA VAL A 22 11.96 -14.13 -1.18
C VAL A 22 10.83 -14.99 -1.76
N VAL A 23 10.79 -15.14 -3.08
CA VAL A 23 9.72 -15.90 -3.75
C VAL A 23 9.79 -17.39 -3.40
N ALA A 24 10.99 -17.97 -3.30
CA ALA A 24 11.16 -19.36 -2.89
C ALA A 24 10.63 -19.61 -1.47
N CYS A 25 10.99 -18.75 -0.52
CA CYS A 25 10.51 -18.83 0.86
C CYS A 25 8.98 -18.73 0.94
N ALA A 26 8.36 -17.82 0.19
CA ALA A 26 6.89 -17.72 0.13
C ALA A 26 6.23 -19.01 -0.39
N ALA A 27 6.78 -19.60 -1.46
CA ALA A 27 6.28 -20.86 -2.01
C ALA A 27 6.43 -22.03 -1.02
N GLU A 28 7.56 -22.12 -0.32
CA GLU A 28 7.84 -23.11 0.73
C GLU A 28 6.85 -23.00 1.90
N LEU A 29 6.54 -21.76 2.33
CA LEU A 29 5.55 -21.48 3.37
C LEU A 29 4.10 -21.74 2.90
N GLY A 30 3.89 -22.07 1.63
CA GLY A 30 2.60 -22.48 1.10
C GLY A 30 1.66 -21.32 0.80
N PHE A 31 2.19 -20.13 0.53
CA PHE A 31 1.40 -19.07 -0.11
C PHE A 31 0.86 -19.57 -1.46
N THR A 32 -0.39 -19.18 -1.76
CA THR A 32 -1.01 -19.43 -3.06
C THR A 32 -0.99 -18.17 -3.91
N HIS A 33 -0.96 -17.01 -3.26
CA HIS A 33 -0.76 -15.70 -3.87
C HIS A 33 0.35 -14.99 -3.12
N PHE A 34 1.35 -14.46 -3.82
CA PHE A 34 2.41 -13.66 -3.20
C PHE A 34 2.85 -12.62 -4.22
N HIS A 35 2.52 -11.36 -3.96
CA HIS A 35 2.72 -10.30 -4.94
C HIS A 35 3.93 -9.44 -4.58
N LEU A 36 4.58 -8.93 -5.63
CA LEU A 36 5.84 -8.19 -5.53
C LEU A 36 5.55 -6.70 -5.74
N SER A 37 6.10 -5.85 -4.89
CA SER A 37 5.74 -4.42 -4.83
C SER A 37 6.92 -3.55 -4.43
N GLU A 38 8.06 -3.69 -5.10
CA GLU A 38 9.23 -2.85 -4.77
C GLU A 38 8.91 -1.35 -4.82
N HIS A 39 9.64 -0.57 -4.01
CA HIS A 39 9.48 0.88 -3.96
C HIS A 39 9.71 1.51 -5.34
N SER A 40 8.84 2.44 -5.72
CA SER A 40 9.03 3.27 -6.91
C SER A 40 10.30 4.14 -6.81
N PRO A 41 10.97 4.44 -7.93
CA PRO A 41 12.16 5.28 -7.94
C PRO A 41 11.86 6.74 -7.58
N ARG A 42 12.89 7.47 -7.14
CA ARG A 42 12.83 8.89 -6.76
C ARG A 42 13.19 9.78 -7.93
N ALA A 43 12.60 10.97 -8.01
CA ALA A 43 12.78 11.89 -9.13
C ALA A 43 14.07 12.73 -9.03
N LEU A 44 14.45 13.10 -7.80
CA LEU A 44 15.49 14.07 -7.53
C LEU A 44 16.53 13.55 -6.53
N PRO A 45 17.81 13.97 -6.60
CA PRO A 45 18.84 13.56 -5.64
C PRO A 45 18.48 13.86 -4.19
N GLU A 46 17.79 14.97 -3.91
CA GLU A 46 17.39 15.39 -2.56
C GLU A 46 16.28 14.52 -1.95
N GLN A 47 15.66 13.66 -2.77
CA GLN A 47 14.62 12.72 -2.35
C GLN A 47 15.18 11.34 -1.97
N LEU A 48 16.47 11.09 -2.22
CA LEU A 48 17.10 9.82 -1.88
C LEU A 48 17.16 9.62 -0.37
N TYR A 49 16.87 8.41 0.07
CA TYR A 49 17.09 8.02 1.46
C TYR A 49 18.59 7.94 1.77
N PRO A 50 19.00 8.12 3.04
CA PRO A 50 20.40 8.08 3.44
C PRO A 50 21.15 6.84 2.94
N GLU A 51 20.55 5.66 3.04
CA GLU A 51 21.11 4.38 2.59
C GLU A 51 21.27 4.29 1.07
N GLU A 52 20.46 5.02 0.30
CA GLU A 52 20.57 5.08 -1.16
C GLU A 52 21.75 5.98 -1.57
N VAL A 53 21.92 7.10 -0.88
CA VAL A 53 23.07 7.99 -1.03
C VAL A 53 24.36 7.27 -0.64
N GLU A 54 24.38 6.56 0.48
CA GLU A 54 25.52 5.76 0.93
C GLU A 54 25.88 4.64 -0.05
N ALA A 55 24.88 4.06 -0.72
CA ALA A 55 25.07 3.07 -1.78
C ALA A 55 25.54 3.67 -3.11
N GLY A 56 25.69 5.00 -3.21
CA GLY A 56 26.12 5.70 -4.42
C GLY A 56 25.05 5.70 -5.53
N LEU A 57 23.78 5.55 -5.17
CA LEU A 57 22.69 5.58 -6.14
C LEU A 57 22.37 7.00 -6.59
N THR A 58 21.81 7.09 -7.79
CA THR A 58 21.24 8.31 -8.37
C THR A 58 19.77 8.05 -8.72
N PRO A 59 18.95 9.09 -8.97
CA PRO A 59 17.60 8.90 -9.52
C PRO A 59 17.56 7.99 -10.76
N GLU A 60 18.51 8.17 -11.68
CA GLU A 60 18.65 7.32 -12.86
C GLU A 60 18.99 5.87 -12.48
N GLY A 61 19.95 5.67 -11.56
CA GLY A 61 20.32 4.34 -11.08
C GLY A 61 19.19 3.61 -10.34
N LEU A 62 18.32 4.34 -9.63
CA LEU A 62 17.11 3.78 -9.04
C LEU A 62 16.08 3.38 -10.10
N ASN A 63 15.92 4.18 -11.15
CA ASN A 63 15.05 3.80 -12.27
C ASN A 63 15.60 2.55 -12.98
N ASP A 64 16.90 2.47 -13.25
CA ASP A 64 17.54 1.27 -13.81
C ASP A 64 17.33 0.03 -12.92
N GLN A 65 17.48 0.20 -11.61
CA GLN A 65 17.21 -0.85 -10.62
C GLN A 65 15.73 -1.29 -10.67
N PHE A 66 14.79 -0.34 -10.78
CA PHE A 66 13.37 -0.63 -10.90
C PHE A 66 13.02 -1.38 -12.20
N GLN A 67 13.62 -1.01 -13.34
CA GLN A 67 13.44 -1.74 -14.60
C GLN A 67 14.02 -3.16 -14.53
N ALA A 68 15.17 -3.33 -13.86
CA ALA A 68 15.76 -4.64 -13.61
C ALA A 68 14.86 -5.51 -12.71
N TYR A 69 14.24 -4.91 -11.68
CA TYR A 69 13.22 -5.55 -10.85
C TYR A 69 12.06 -6.06 -11.68
N LEU A 70 11.41 -5.19 -12.49
CA LEU A 70 10.25 -5.58 -13.30
C LEU A 70 10.58 -6.78 -14.20
N LYS A 71 11.73 -6.75 -14.87
CA LYS A 71 12.19 -7.85 -15.72
C LYS A 71 12.34 -9.16 -14.95
N LYS A 72 12.99 -9.11 -13.77
CA LYS A 72 13.22 -10.30 -12.95
C LYS A 72 11.92 -10.84 -12.34
N ALA A 73 11.09 -9.95 -11.80
CA ALA A 73 9.79 -10.28 -11.23
C ALA A 73 8.87 -10.97 -12.24
N ARG A 74 8.87 -10.52 -13.51
CA ARG A 74 8.13 -11.16 -14.62
C ARG A 74 8.65 -12.57 -14.93
N ALA A 75 9.96 -12.78 -14.88
CA ALA A 75 10.55 -14.12 -15.07
C ALA A 75 10.12 -15.09 -13.95
N LEU A 76 10.21 -14.66 -12.69
CA LEU A 76 9.76 -15.43 -11.53
C LEU A 76 8.25 -15.69 -11.58
N GLN A 77 7.46 -14.69 -11.93
CA GLN A 77 6.02 -14.85 -12.10
C GLN A 77 5.67 -15.96 -13.09
N LYS A 78 6.35 -16.04 -14.24
CA LYS A 78 6.15 -17.15 -15.20
C LYS A 78 6.60 -18.48 -14.60
N GLN A 79 7.80 -18.52 -14.01
CA GLN A 79 8.37 -19.73 -13.41
C GLN A 79 7.45 -20.36 -12.36
N TYR A 80 6.87 -19.55 -11.47
CA TYR A 80 6.03 -20.04 -10.38
C TYR A 80 4.57 -20.30 -10.80
N ALA A 81 4.10 -19.71 -11.90
CA ALA A 81 2.83 -20.09 -12.50
C ALA A 81 2.88 -21.51 -13.11
N ASP A 82 4.01 -21.87 -13.72
CA ASP A 82 4.22 -23.18 -14.37
C ASP A 82 4.74 -24.27 -13.39
N ALA A 83 4.94 -23.93 -12.11
CA ALA A 83 5.46 -24.87 -11.11
C ALA A 83 4.44 -25.96 -10.75
N PRO A 84 4.87 -27.17 -10.29
CA PRO A 84 3.96 -28.25 -9.90
C PRO A 84 2.96 -27.87 -8.80
N LYS A 85 3.35 -26.95 -7.93
CA LYS A 85 2.48 -26.26 -6.96
C LYS A 85 2.48 -24.77 -7.32
N PRO A 86 1.56 -24.33 -8.20
CA PRO A 86 1.56 -22.96 -8.68
C PRO A 86 1.39 -21.95 -7.54
N MET A 87 2.11 -20.83 -7.65
CA MET A 87 1.90 -19.65 -6.83
C MET A 87 1.60 -18.46 -7.73
N HIS A 88 0.49 -17.79 -7.48
CA HIS A 88 0.06 -16.63 -8.24
C HIS A 88 0.85 -15.41 -7.80
N ILE A 89 1.67 -14.88 -8.70
CA ILE A 89 2.45 -13.67 -8.48
C ILE A 89 1.83 -12.57 -9.34
N LEU A 90 1.71 -11.38 -8.78
CA LEU A 90 1.46 -10.15 -9.52
C LEU A 90 2.72 -9.29 -9.35
N VAL A 91 3.11 -8.58 -10.40
CA VAL A 91 4.24 -7.65 -10.36
C VAL A 91 3.68 -6.24 -10.35
N GLY A 92 3.94 -5.54 -9.25
CA GLY A 92 3.50 -4.19 -8.99
C GLY A 92 4.63 -3.31 -8.47
N CYS A 93 4.26 -2.21 -7.85
CA CYS A 93 5.18 -1.35 -7.10
C CYS A 93 4.47 -0.74 -5.90
N GLU A 94 5.24 -0.34 -4.90
CA GLU A 94 4.78 0.54 -3.85
C GLU A 94 5.07 2.00 -4.23
N THR A 95 4.08 2.88 -4.07
CA THR A 95 4.19 4.28 -4.47
C THR A 95 4.95 5.13 -3.45
N GLU A 96 5.68 6.13 -3.93
CA GLU A 96 6.25 7.20 -3.12
C GLU A 96 5.62 8.56 -3.48
N ASN A 97 5.10 9.30 -2.48
CA ASN A 97 4.65 10.68 -2.64
C ASN A 97 5.42 11.61 -1.68
N ILE A 98 6.60 12.05 -2.11
CA ILE A 98 7.54 12.85 -1.30
C ILE A 98 7.17 14.33 -1.40
N VAL A 99 7.10 14.84 -2.63
CA VAL A 99 6.72 16.22 -2.94
C VAL A 99 5.65 16.22 -4.01
N SER A 100 4.46 16.67 -3.63
CA SER A 100 3.33 16.84 -4.55
C SER A 100 3.49 18.10 -5.43
N PRO A 101 3.14 18.06 -6.72
CA PRO A 101 2.72 16.87 -7.50
C PRO A 101 3.91 16.10 -8.12
N GLN A 102 5.14 16.62 -7.96
CA GLN A 102 6.34 16.16 -8.68
C GLN A 102 6.62 14.66 -8.54
N SER A 103 6.49 14.10 -7.34
CA SER A 103 6.71 12.67 -7.10
C SER A 103 5.74 11.78 -7.87
N VAL A 104 4.45 12.15 -7.88
CA VAL A 104 3.40 11.41 -8.59
C VAL A 104 3.53 11.58 -10.10
N ASP A 105 3.89 12.77 -10.57
CA ASP A 105 4.14 13.03 -11.99
C ASP A 105 5.36 12.25 -12.50
N TYR A 106 6.41 12.12 -11.70
CA TYR A 106 7.57 11.29 -12.04
C TYR A 106 7.21 9.80 -12.09
N LEU A 107 6.47 9.28 -11.09
CA LEU A 107 6.02 7.89 -11.12
C LEU A 107 5.14 7.61 -12.34
N TYR A 108 4.27 8.55 -12.71
CA TYR A 108 3.49 8.47 -13.94
C TYR A 108 4.41 8.32 -15.17
N GLN A 109 5.49 9.10 -15.27
CA GLN A 109 6.46 9.02 -16.37
C GLN A 109 7.19 7.67 -16.39
N VAL A 110 7.65 7.18 -15.23
CA VAL A 110 8.31 5.87 -15.08
C VAL A 110 7.40 4.72 -15.52
N LEU A 111 6.08 4.90 -15.35
CA LEU A 111 5.05 3.93 -15.67
C LEU A 111 4.25 4.27 -16.94
N SER A 112 4.82 5.09 -17.82
CA SER A 112 4.27 5.34 -19.16
C SER A 112 5.10 4.58 -20.18
N ALA A 113 4.45 3.98 -21.18
CA ALA A 113 5.17 3.34 -22.27
C ALA A 113 5.86 4.38 -23.17
N GLU A 114 6.96 4.00 -23.83
CA GLU A 114 7.65 4.87 -24.78
C GLU A 114 6.67 5.35 -25.88
N GLY A 115 6.48 6.67 -25.99
CA GLY A 115 5.57 7.29 -26.96
C GLY A 115 4.17 7.66 -26.45
N GLU A 116 3.79 7.32 -25.22
CA GLU A 116 2.48 7.69 -24.63
C GLU A 116 2.35 9.18 -24.25
N SER A 117 3.41 9.98 -24.43
CA SER A 117 3.44 11.42 -24.18
C SER A 117 2.32 12.22 -24.90
N GLU A 118 1.71 11.68 -25.95
CA GLU A 118 0.68 12.37 -26.73
C GLU A 118 -0.77 12.07 -26.26
N SER A 119 -0.98 11.11 -25.36
CA SER A 119 -2.32 10.76 -24.82
C SER A 119 -2.22 10.16 -23.41
N PRO A 120 -2.34 10.97 -22.34
CA PRO A 120 -2.08 10.51 -20.98
C PRO A 120 -3.16 9.53 -20.50
N LEU A 121 -2.80 8.39 -19.93
CA LEU A 121 -3.73 7.40 -19.36
C LEU A 121 -4.58 7.99 -18.21
N PRO A 122 -5.87 7.59 -18.08
CA PRO A 122 -6.67 7.98 -16.92
C PRO A 122 -6.10 7.33 -15.64
N PRO A 123 -6.37 7.90 -14.44
CA PRO A 123 -5.82 7.41 -13.18
C PRO A 123 -5.86 5.89 -12.94
N PRO A 124 -6.98 5.16 -13.21
CA PRO A 124 -7.02 3.71 -13.06
C PRO A 124 -6.06 2.92 -13.96
N ALA A 125 -5.62 3.53 -15.06
CA ALA A 125 -4.85 2.87 -16.11
C ALA A 125 -3.36 3.20 -16.06
N VAL A 126 -2.90 4.10 -15.18
CA VAL A 126 -1.47 4.42 -15.04
C VAL A 126 -0.68 3.14 -14.78
N GLY A 127 0.37 2.87 -15.56
CA GLY A 127 1.15 1.64 -15.47
C GLY A 127 0.57 0.42 -16.17
N LEU A 128 -0.55 0.56 -16.91
CA LEU A 128 -1.13 -0.51 -17.71
C LEU A 128 -0.08 -1.14 -18.64
N GLY A 129 0.07 -2.46 -18.57
CA GLY A 129 1.06 -3.22 -19.35
C GLY A 129 2.47 -3.23 -18.75
N ILE A 130 2.76 -2.37 -17.77
CA ILE A 130 4.05 -2.31 -17.06
C ILE A 130 3.93 -3.01 -15.70
N VAL A 131 2.99 -2.56 -14.88
CA VAL A 131 2.62 -3.14 -13.58
C VAL A 131 1.18 -3.64 -13.60
N GLU A 132 0.89 -4.67 -12.80
CA GLU A 132 -0.45 -5.26 -12.70
C GLU A 132 -1.25 -4.70 -11.53
N TYR A 133 -0.56 -4.16 -10.53
CA TYR A 133 -1.17 -3.52 -9.38
C TYR A 133 -0.21 -2.52 -8.74
N MET A 134 -0.73 -1.67 -7.87
CA MET A 134 0.05 -0.78 -7.02
C MET A 134 -0.38 -0.91 -5.56
N VAL A 135 0.61 -0.82 -4.67
CA VAL A 135 0.40 -0.51 -3.26
C VAL A 135 0.54 1.00 -3.09
N GLY A 136 -0.58 1.67 -2.87
CA GLY A 136 -0.66 3.11 -2.66
C GLY A 136 -0.28 3.48 -1.25
N SER A 137 0.98 3.88 -1.07
CA SER A 137 1.57 4.23 0.22
C SER A 137 1.99 5.70 0.29
N VAL A 138 2.09 6.22 1.52
CA VAL A 138 2.60 7.56 1.82
C VAL A 138 3.61 7.42 2.96
N HIS A 139 4.89 7.68 2.67
CA HIS A 139 5.98 7.61 3.65
C HIS A 139 6.45 9.00 4.12
N HIS A 140 5.85 10.07 3.61
CA HIS A 140 6.28 11.43 3.87
C HIS A 140 5.14 12.32 4.34
N ALA A 141 5.47 13.26 5.20
CA ALA A 141 4.64 14.42 5.50
C ALA A 141 5.52 15.67 5.39
N HIS A 142 5.03 16.69 4.68
CA HIS A 142 5.79 17.91 4.40
C HIS A 142 7.15 17.67 3.70
N GLY A 143 7.25 16.60 2.89
CA GLY A 143 8.51 16.18 2.26
C GLY A 143 9.53 15.57 3.21
N ILE A 144 9.13 15.23 4.44
CA ILE A 144 10.00 14.61 5.46
C ILE A 144 9.51 13.17 5.70
N PRO A 145 10.40 12.15 5.71
CA PRO A 145 10.03 10.79 6.04
C PRO A 145 9.34 10.68 7.42
N ILE A 146 8.32 9.85 7.54
CA ILE A 146 7.59 9.65 8.81
C ILE A 146 7.80 8.26 9.41
N ASP A 147 8.50 7.39 8.70
CA ASP A 147 8.68 5.97 9.01
C ASP A 147 10.14 5.49 9.01
N PHE A 148 11.07 6.38 8.66
CA PHE A 148 12.51 6.10 8.61
C PHE A 148 13.13 5.92 10.01
N ASP A 149 13.13 6.98 10.83
CA ASP A 149 13.60 6.97 12.21
C ASP A 149 12.86 7.97 13.09
N VAL A 150 13.01 7.81 14.42
CA VAL A 150 12.35 8.68 15.40
C VAL A 150 12.76 10.15 15.25
N PRO A 151 14.06 10.51 15.13
CA PRO A 151 14.46 11.92 14.95
C PRO A 151 13.85 12.58 13.71
N THR A 152 13.73 11.85 12.60
CA THR A 152 13.15 12.35 11.35
C THR A 152 11.64 12.51 11.46
N PHE A 153 10.96 11.55 12.10
CA PHE A 153 9.54 11.69 12.45
C PHE A 153 9.28 12.90 13.35
N GLU A 154 10.10 13.13 14.38
CA GLU A 154 9.98 14.30 15.27
C GLU A 154 10.14 15.62 14.50
N ARG A 155 11.04 15.67 13.50
CA ARG A 155 11.16 16.82 12.58
C ARG A 155 9.91 17.03 11.73
N ALA A 156 9.31 15.95 11.20
CA ALA A 156 8.07 16.02 10.44
C ALA A 156 6.92 16.54 11.31
N LEU A 157 6.81 16.05 12.54
CA LEU A 157 5.80 16.47 13.51
C LEU A 157 5.96 17.94 13.90
N ALA A 158 7.20 18.39 14.12
CA ALA A 158 7.50 19.77 14.48
C ALA A 158 7.37 20.78 13.33
N HIS A 159 7.29 20.32 12.07
CA HIS A 159 7.34 21.16 10.85
C HIS A 159 6.35 22.33 10.87
N SER A 160 5.14 22.10 11.38
CA SER A 160 4.06 23.10 11.40
C SER A 160 3.90 23.80 12.77
N THR A 161 4.86 23.63 13.69
CA THR A 161 4.77 24.14 15.07
C THR A 161 5.89 25.13 15.40
N SER A 162 5.66 25.99 16.40
CA SER A 162 6.70 26.86 16.95
C SER A 162 7.73 26.05 17.74
N ALA A 163 9.00 26.49 17.75
CA ALA A 163 10.05 25.92 18.59
C ALA A 163 9.74 25.92 20.10
N SER A 164 8.75 26.70 20.53
CA SER A 164 8.26 26.75 21.91
C SER A 164 7.07 25.82 22.21
N ALA A 165 6.59 25.05 21.24
CA ALA A 165 5.47 24.13 21.41
C ALA A 165 5.87 22.93 22.29
N PRO A 166 4.95 22.37 23.10
CA PRO A 166 5.23 21.17 23.86
C PRO A 166 5.45 19.98 22.93
N THR A 167 6.29 19.02 23.34
CA THR A 167 6.67 17.82 22.57
C THR A 167 5.50 16.89 22.23
N ASN A 168 4.30 17.12 22.79
CA ASN A 168 3.06 16.37 22.52
C ASN A 168 1.89 17.29 22.15
N ASP A 169 2.15 18.40 21.46
CA ASP A 169 1.11 19.33 21.02
C ASP A 169 0.10 18.62 20.09
N PRO A 170 -1.20 18.51 20.46
CA PRO A 170 -2.23 17.95 19.59
C PRO A 170 -2.34 18.67 18.23
N ALA A 171 -1.93 19.94 18.15
CA ALA A 171 -1.89 20.68 16.90
C ALA A 171 -0.82 20.14 15.93
N ALA A 172 0.31 19.66 16.43
CA ALA A 172 1.36 19.04 15.62
C ALA A 172 0.87 17.77 14.94
N TYR A 173 0.24 16.88 15.72
CA TYR A 173 -0.37 15.65 15.23
C TYR A 173 -1.48 15.94 14.22
N SER A 174 -2.32 16.95 14.49
CA SER A 174 -3.39 17.38 13.60
C SER A 174 -2.85 17.90 12.25
N ALA A 175 -1.75 18.66 12.26
CA ALA A 175 -1.14 19.20 11.05
C ALA A 175 -0.50 18.10 10.20
N LEU A 176 0.28 17.21 10.82
CA LEU A 176 0.88 16.06 10.14
C LEU A 176 -0.19 15.15 9.55
N LEU A 177 -1.23 14.82 10.33
CA LEU A 177 -2.36 14.01 9.86
C LEU A 177 -3.07 14.68 8.67
N SER A 178 -3.30 16.00 8.73
CA SER A 178 -3.91 16.73 7.61
C SER A 178 -3.09 16.60 6.34
N ASN A 179 -1.76 16.78 6.42
CA ASN A 179 -0.87 16.69 5.27
C ASN A 179 -0.82 15.27 4.71
N TYR A 180 -0.68 14.27 5.58
CA TYR A 180 -0.70 12.86 5.20
C TYR A 180 -1.99 12.47 4.46
N LEU A 181 -3.16 12.87 4.96
CA LEU A 181 -4.44 12.54 4.34
C LEU A 181 -4.65 13.25 3.00
N ASP A 182 -4.08 14.44 2.81
CA ASP A 182 -4.13 15.10 1.51
C ASP A 182 -3.19 14.41 0.50
N ALA A 183 -1.98 14.03 0.92
CA ALA A 183 -1.04 13.26 0.10
C ALA A 183 -1.61 11.87 -0.29
N GLN A 184 -2.27 11.19 0.64
CA GLN A 184 -2.92 9.90 0.39
C GLN A 184 -4.09 10.06 -0.59
N LEU A 185 -4.92 11.10 -0.45
CA LEU A 185 -5.99 11.37 -1.42
C LEU A 185 -5.42 11.66 -2.81
N GLU A 186 -4.33 12.39 -2.91
CA GLU A 186 -3.68 12.66 -4.20
C GLU A 186 -3.20 11.37 -4.87
N VAL A 187 -2.49 10.49 -4.15
CA VAL A 187 -2.05 9.18 -4.67
C VAL A 187 -3.25 8.39 -5.20
N MET A 188 -4.32 8.27 -4.40
CA MET A 188 -5.54 7.59 -4.84
C MET A 188 -6.19 8.28 -6.04
N GLY A 189 -6.21 9.61 -6.02
CA GLY A 189 -6.77 10.51 -7.03
C GLY A 189 -6.11 10.37 -8.40
N ARG A 190 -4.79 10.23 -8.41
CA ARG A 190 -3.93 10.25 -9.59
C ARG A 190 -3.56 8.87 -10.12
N LEU A 191 -3.49 7.85 -9.27
CA LEU A 191 -2.96 6.52 -9.62
C LEU A 191 -3.95 5.37 -9.41
N ARG A 192 -5.00 5.58 -8.60
CA ARG A 192 -6.04 4.58 -8.27
C ARG A 192 -5.45 3.20 -7.92
N PRO A 193 -4.57 3.11 -6.91
CA PRO A 193 -3.90 1.86 -6.54
C PRO A 193 -4.90 0.80 -6.09
N GLU A 194 -4.66 -0.46 -6.45
CA GLU A 194 -5.51 -1.60 -6.10
C GLU A 194 -5.48 -1.90 -4.61
N VAL A 195 -4.34 -1.65 -3.96
CA VAL A 195 -4.14 -1.82 -2.52
C VAL A 195 -3.77 -0.48 -1.90
N ILE A 196 -4.45 -0.07 -0.84
CA ILE A 196 -4.04 1.05 0.01
C ILE A 196 -3.10 0.52 1.07
N GLY A 197 -1.82 0.90 0.99
CA GLY A 197 -0.78 0.49 1.94
C GLY A 197 -1.01 1.11 3.31
N HIS A 198 -0.64 0.37 4.37
CA HIS A 198 -0.54 0.76 5.78
C HIS A 198 -1.21 2.10 6.12
N PHE A 199 -2.55 2.14 6.04
CA PHE A 199 -3.36 3.37 5.92
C PHE A 199 -3.01 4.44 6.97
N ASP A 200 -2.70 4.03 8.19
CA ASP A 200 -2.38 4.89 9.34
C ASP A 200 -0.90 4.82 9.75
N LEU A 201 0.02 4.73 8.78
CA LEU A 201 1.47 4.72 8.98
C LEU A 201 1.99 5.89 9.80
N TYR A 202 1.35 7.06 9.73
CA TYR A 202 1.70 8.24 10.53
C TYR A 202 1.78 7.95 12.05
N ARG A 203 1.19 6.85 12.51
CA ARG A 203 1.21 6.40 13.90
C ARG A 203 2.46 5.61 14.29
N LEU A 204 3.31 5.18 13.35
CA LEU A 204 4.37 4.17 13.54
C LEU A 204 5.15 4.36 14.85
N PHE A 205 5.73 5.55 15.04
CA PHE A 205 6.58 5.85 16.20
C PHE A 205 5.80 6.30 17.44
N THR A 206 4.52 6.66 17.30
CA THR A 206 3.68 7.18 18.39
C THR A 206 2.26 6.57 18.35
N PRO A 207 2.10 5.23 18.41
CA PRO A 207 0.81 4.58 18.19
C PRO A 207 -0.30 4.99 19.16
N LYS A 208 0.08 5.50 20.34
CA LYS A 208 -0.81 5.91 21.44
C LYS A 208 -1.03 7.44 21.50
N ALA A 209 -0.46 8.20 20.58
CA ALA A 209 -0.69 9.64 20.49
C ALA A 209 -2.14 9.96 20.06
N PRO A 210 -2.63 11.21 20.24
CA PRO A 210 -4.01 11.59 19.97
C PRO A 210 -4.30 11.75 18.46
N TRP A 211 -4.12 10.67 17.71
CA TRP A 211 -4.31 10.63 16.26
C TRP A 211 -5.76 10.68 15.81
N LEU A 212 -6.68 10.22 16.65
CA LEU A 212 -8.10 10.24 16.35
C LEU A 212 -8.65 11.64 16.62
N PRO A 213 -9.04 12.39 15.58
CA PRO A 213 -9.48 13.75 15.76
C PRO A 213 -10.87 13.79 16.41
N SER A 214 -11.08 14.71 17.35
CA SER A 214 -12.39 14.88 17.98
C SER A 214 -13.39 15.53 17.03
N ALA A 215 -14.45 14.79 16.67
CA ALA A 215 -15.56 15.31 15.89
C ALA A 215 -16.35 16.45 16.57
N THR A 216 -16.11 16.74 17.86
CA THR A 216 -16.78 17.82 18.59
C THR A 216 -16.12 19.19 18.44
N THR A 217 -14.93 19.25 17.84
CA THR A 217 -14.22 20.51 17.55
C THR A 217 -14.24 20.77 16.05
N PRO A 218 -14.30 22.03 15.57
CA PRO A 218 -14.30 22.30 14.12
C PRO A 218 -13.06 21.72 13.40
N SER A 219 -11.87 21.84 13.98
CA SER A 219 -10.63 21.29 13.41
C SER A 219 -10.62 19.76 13.42
N GLY A 220 -11.05 19.14 14.51
CA GLY A 220 -11.14 17.68 14.57
C GLY A 220 -12.23 17.10 13.67
N ALA A 221 -13.37 17.76 13.53
CA ALA A 221 -14.41 17.38 12.57
C ALA A 221 -13.90 17.45 11.11
N ALA A 222 -13.10 18.47 10.77
CA ALA A 222 -12.49 18.57 9.46
C ALA A 222 -11.50 17.42 9.18
N LEU A 223 -10.67 17.03 10.16
CA LEU A 223 -9.75 15.90 10.03
C LEU A 223 -10.48 14.56 9.97
N TYR A 224 -11.51 14.38 10.79
CA TYR A 224 -12.36 13.20 10.76
C TYR A 224 -13.01 13.05 9.38
N SER A 225 -13.50 14.15 8.80
CA SER A 225 -14.05 14.17 7.45
C SER A 225 -13.01 13.80 6.38
N LYS A 226 -11.74 14.21 6.52
CA LYS A 226 -10.66 13.77 5.61
C LYS A 226 -10.39 12.27 5.72
N LEU A 227 -10.36 11.72 6.93
CA LEU A 227 -10.21 10.27 7.15
C LEU A 227 -11.33 9.50 6.47
N GLU A 228 -12.58 9.88 6.76
CA GLU A 228 -13.76 9.25 6.17
C GLU A 228 -13.77 9.39 4.64
N ARG A 229 -13.49 10.59 4.11
CA ARG A 229 -13.36 10.86 2.67
C ARG A 229 -12.39 9.88 2.02
N ASN A 230 -11.18 9.74 2.56
CA ASN A 230 -10.15 8.89 1.96
C ASN A 230 -10.57 7.41 1.96
N ILE A 231 -11.14 6.92 3.06
CA ILE A 231 -11.65 5.55 3.16
C ILE A 231 -12.78 5.32 2.15
N ARG A 232 -13.78 6.21 2.11
CA ARG A 232 -14.91 6.10 1.17
C ARG A 232 -14.45 6.20 -0.28
N PHE A 233 -13.47 7.05 -0.56
CA PHE A 233 -12.88 7.18 -1.88
C PHE A 233 -12.27 5.85 -2.35
N ALA A 234 -11.40 5.24 -1.54
CA ALA A 234 -10.81 3.93 -1.83
C ALA A 234 -11.88 2.83 -1.99
N ALA A 235 -12.82 2.73 -1.04
CA ALA A 235 -13.91 1.77 -1.09
C ALA A 235 -14.77 1.93 -2.36
N SER A 236 -15.02 3.17 -2.80
CA SER A 236 -15.90 3.46 -3.94
C SER A 236 -15.38 2.93 -5.29
N TYR A 237 -14.06 2.79 -5.47
CA TYR A 237 -13.47 2.19 -6.67
C TYR A 237 -13.08 0.73 -6.46
N GLY A 238 -13.27 0.18 -5.26
CA GLY A 238 -13.08 -1.23 -4.97
C GLY A 238 -11.67 -1.59 -4.49
N ALA A 239 -10.86 -0.60 -4.11
CA ALA A 239 -9.53 -0.83 -3.52
C ALA A 239 -9.61 -1.78 -2.33
N LEU A 240 -8.54 -2.54 -2.13
CA LEU A 240 -8.31 -3.32 -0.93
C LEU A 240 -7.51 -2.45 0.04
N PHE A 241 -7.88 -2.48 1.31
CA PHE A 241 -7.10 -1.92 2.40
C PHE A 241 -6.19 -3.01 2.94
N GLU A 242 -4.91 -2.70 3.00
CA GLU A 242 -3.91 -3.59 3.54
C GLU A 242 -4.07 -3.75 5.06
N ALA A 243 -4.30 -4.98 5.51
CA ALA A 243 -4.06 -5.41 6.87
C ALA A 243 -2.63 -5.96 6.96
N ASN A 244 -1.73 -5.11 7.46
CA ASN A 244 -0.30 -5.32 7.43
C ASN A 244 0.19 -5.78 8.80
N SER A 245 0.93 -6.88 8.87
CA SER A 245 1.49 -7.41 10.12
C SER A 245 2.80 -6.73 10.58
N ALA A 246 3.33 -5.77 9.83
CA ALA A 246 4.60 -5.11 10.10
C ALA A 246 4.64 -4.31 11.40
N ALA A 247 3.53 -3.69 11.83
CA ALA A 247 3.55 -2.88 13.04
C ALA A 247 3.90 -3.71 14.28
N PHE A 248 3.53 -5.00 14.30
CA PHE A 248 3.86 -5.91 15.40
C PHE A 248 5.37 -6.07 15.61
N ARG A 249 6.17 -6.21 14.54
CA ARG A 249 7.65 -6.25 14.64
C ARG A 249 8.27 -4.89 14.98
N LYS A 250 7.49 -3.81 14.87
CA LYS A 250 7.87 -2.44 15.27
C LYS A 250 7.44 -2.10 16.70
N GLY A 251 6.93 -3.08 17.45
CA GLY A 251 6.60 -2.94 18.87
C GLY A 251 5.15 -2.56 19.16
N TRP A 252 4.26 -2.56 18.16
CA TRP A 252 2.83 -2.43 18.42
C TRP A 252 2.29 -3.71 19.07
N ASP A 253 1.31 -3.52 19.95
CA ASP A 253 0.68 -4.61 20.68
C ASP A 253 -0.85 -4.45 20.68
N GLY A 254 -1.56 -5.56 20.53
CA GLY A 254 -3.02 -5.62 20.45
C GLY A 254 -3.66 -5.05 19.17
N GLU A 255 -2.91 -4.41 18.28
CA GLU A 255 -3.33 -3.93 16.96
C GLU A 255 -2.13 -3.77 16.01
N THR A 256 -2.42 -3.59 14.73
CA THR A 256 -1.44 -3.35 13.65
C THR A 256 -2.05 -2.39 12.62
N TYR A 257 -1.50 -2.25 11.41
CA TYR A 257 -2.15 -1.45 10.36
C TYR A 257 -3.27 -2.24 9.66
N PRO A 258 -4.44 -1.64 9.41
CA PRO A 258 -4.93 -0.43 10.05
C PRO A 258 -5.23 -0.68 11.53
N GLY A 259 -5.01 0.34 12.38
CA GLY A 259 -5.39 0.25 13.79
C GLY A 259 -6.88 0.09 14.01
N LYS A 260 -7.31 -0.26 15.22
CA LYS A 260 -8.70 -0.70 15.49
C LYS A 260 -9.77 0.26 14.98
N GLU A 261 -9.61 1.54 15.30
CA GLU A 261 -10.60 2.56 14.94
C GLU A 261 -10.63 2.79 13.42
N ILE A 262 -9.47 2.78 12.77
CA ILE A 262 -9.38 2.89 11.30
C ILE A 262 -9.95 1.64 10.62
N LEU A 263 -9.66 0.44 11.13
CA LEU A 263 -10.23 -0.82 10.63
C LEU A 263 -11.76 -0.81 10.74
N ARG A 264 -12.31 -0.31 11.84
CA ARG A 264 -13.77 -0.17 12.03
C ARG A 264 -14.37 0.83 11.06
N MET A 265 -13.70 1.97 10.80
CA MET A 265 -14.13 2.93 9.78
C MET A 265 -14.11 2.30 8.37
N ILE A 266 -13.06 1.54 8.03
CA ILE A 266 -12.95 0.81 6.75
C ILE A 266 -14.10 -0.18 6.59
N ARG A 267 -14.38 -0.98 7.63
CA ARG A 267 -15.49 -1.94 7.62
C ARG A 267 -16.85 -1.26 7.49
N ALA A 268 -17.06 -0.15 8.20
CA ALA A 268 -18.30 0.64 8.10
C ALA A 268 -18.51 1.24 6.68
N ALA A 269 -17.42 1.47 5.94
CA ALA A 269 -17.45 1.90 4.54
C ALA A 269 -17.47 0.72 3.54
N HIS A 270 -17.63 -0.52 4.00
CA HIS A 270 -17.55 -1.73 3.17
C HIS A 270 -16.23 -1.88 2.40
N GLY A 271 -15.13 -1.37 2.96
CA GLY A 271 -13.80 -1.56 2.41
C GLY A 271 -13.36 -3.02 2.45
N ARG A 272 -12.66 -3.46 1.41
CA ARG A 272 -12.15 -4.83 1.26
C ARG A 272 -10.82 -4.95 2.00
N ILE A 273 -10.59 -6.01 2.77
CA ILE A 273 -9.34 -6.20 3.53
C ILE A 273 -8.43 -7.22 2.83
N ALA A 274 -7.18 -6.86 2.56
CA ALA A 274 -6.14 -7.76 2.04
C ALA A 274 -5.06 -8.01 3.09
N LEU A 275 -4.47 -9.20 3.15
CA LEU A 275 -3.35 -9.48 4.04
C LEU A 275 -2.01 -9.08 3.42
N SER A 276 -1.10 -8.61 4.27
CA SER A 276 0.32 -8.46 3.95
C SER A 276 1.25 -8.57 5.16
N ASP A 277 2.52 -8.82 4.88
CA ASP A 277 3.64 -8.77 5.83
C ASP A 277 4.59 -7.61 5.58
N ASP A 278 4.52 -6.95 4.42
CA ASP A 278 5.46 -5.90 4.02
C ASP A 278 6.90 -6.39 4.27
N SER A 279 7.16 -7.59 3.75
CA SER A 279 8.35 -8.34 4.11
C SER A 279 9.57 -7.74 3.40
N HIS A 280 10.59 -7.37 4.16
CA HIS A 280 11.86 -6.85 3.64
C HIS A 280 12.95 -7.95 3.60
N GLY A 281 12.57 -9.15 3.19
CA GLY A 281 13.44 -10.32 3.10
C GLY A 281 12.89 -11.57 3.79
N VAL A 282 13.59 -12.70 3.62
CA VAL A 282 13.06 -14.02 3.99
C VAL A 282 12.66 -14.16 5.46
N GLN A 283 13.30 -13.43 6.37
CA GLN A 283 13.00 -13.47 7.82
C GLN A 283 11.68 -12.79 8.19
N GLN A 284 11.12 -11.98 7.30
CA GLN A 284 9.89 -11.22 7.57
C GLN A 284 8.67 -11.81 6.88
N ILE A 285 8.84 -12.70 5.90
CA ILE A 285 7.72 -13.38 5.23
C ILE A 285 6.89 -14.17 6.25
N ALA A 286 5.59 -13.91 6.24
CA ALA A 286 4.57 -14.37 7.18
C ALA A 286 4.86 -14.08 8.66
N LEU A 287 5.79 -13.18 8.99
CA LEU A 287 6.10 -12.86 10.37
C LEU A 287 4.90 -12.15 11.02
N ASN A 288 4.47 -12.60 12.21
CA ASN A 288 3.27 -12.16 12.91
C ASN A 288 1.94 -12.45 12.19
N TYR A 289 1.90 -13.33 11.18
CA TYR A 289 0.65 -13.60 10.43
C TYR A 289 -0.46 -14.22 11.28
N ALA A 290 -0.10 -15.06 12.26
CA ALA A 290 -1.07 -15.60 13.21
C ALA A 290 -1.68 -14.49 14.09
N ARG A 291 -0.86 -13.55 14.57
CA ARG A 291 -1.32 -12.37 15.32
C ARG A 291 -2.22 -11.48 14.48
N LEU A 292 -1.89 -11.28 13.20
CA LEU A 292 -2.72 -10.55 12.25
C LEU A 292 -4.08 -11.22 12.07
N ARG A 293 -4.10 -12.54 11.84
CA ARG A 293 -5.36 -13.31 11.74
C ARG A 293 -6.21 -13.13 12.99
N ASP A 294 -5.62 -13.33 14.17
CA ASP A 294 -6.34 -13.29 15.43
C ASP A 294 -6.87 -11.86 15.73
N TYR A 295 -6.08 -10.82 15.39
CA TYR A 295 -6.51 -9.42 15.43
C TYR A 295 -7.73 -9.17 14.54
N LEU A 296 -7.68 -9.58 13.27
CA LEU A 296 -8.78 -9.38 12.33
C LEU A 296 -10.04 -10.15 12.75
N ILE A 297 -9.91 -11.37 13.28
CA ILE A 297 -11.04 -12.13 13.84
C ILE A 297 -11.65 -11.39 15.03
N ALA A 298 -10.81 -10.91 15.96
CA ALA A 298 -11.27 -10.18 17.14
C ALA A 298 -12.00 -8.87 16.79
N GLU A 299 -11.57 -8.18 15.72
CA GLU A 299 -12.23 -6.98 15.20
C GLU A 299 -13.40 -7.29 14.25
N GLY A 300 -13.81 -8.56 14.14
CA GLY A 300 -15.03 -8.97 13.44
C GLY A 300 -14.92 -9.00 11.91
N VAL A 301 -13.72 -9.17 11.36
CA VAL A 301 -13.51 -9.33 9.91
C VAL A 301 -14.01 -10.71 9.48
N GLU A 302 -15.03 -10.74 8.62
CA GLU A 302 -15.70 -11.97 8.15
C GLU A 302 -15.15 -12.48 6.83
N GLU A 303 -14.66 -11.57 5.99
CA GLU A 303 -14.10 -11.87 4.67
C GLU A 303 -12.79 -11.12 4.47
N ILE A 304 -11.90 -11.73 3.71
CA ILE A 304 -10.69 -11.09 3.20
C ILE A 304 -10.68 -11.20 1.68
N TRP A 305 -9.86 -10.38 1.04
CA TRP A 305 -9.84 -10.22 -0.40
C TRP A 305 -8.41 -10.33 -0.91
N TYR A 306 -8.25 -10.85 -2.11
CA TYR A 306 -6.95 -10.93 -2.75
C TYR A 306 -7.04 -10.65 -4.24
N LEU A 307 -5.91 -10.27 -4.84
CA LEU A 307 -5.84 -9.96 -6.26
C LEU A 307 -5.43 -11.17 -7.09
N GLU A 308 -6.07 -11.30 -8.24
CA GLU A 308 -5.67 -12.20 -9.33
C GLU A 308 -5.63 -11.42 -10.65
N ARG A 309 -4.97 -12.00 -11.65
CA ARG A 309 -5.11 -11.51 -13.03
C ARG A 309 -6.55 -11.68 -13.50
N ASP A 310 -7.04 -10.68 -14.21
CA ASP A 310 -8.24 -10.82 -15.00
C ASP A 310 -7.87 -11.13 -16.46
N SER A 311 -8.63 -12.03 -17.08
CA SER A 311 -8.33 -12.51 -18.44
C SER A 311 -8.77 -11.54 -19.54
N THR A 312 -9.42 -10.44 -19.18
CA THR A 312 -9.93 -9.45 -20.13
C THR A 312 -8.88 -8.34 -20.32
N PRO A 313 -8.22 -8.26 -21.49
CA PRO A 313 -7.31 -7.16 -21.78
C PRO A 313 -8.08 -5.84 -21.76
N SER A 314 -7.54 -4.83 -21.10
CA SER A 314 -8.08 -3.48 -21.17
C SER A 314 -7.35 -2.69 -22.24
N GLU A 315 -8.08 -2.23 -23.26
CA GLU A 315 -7.53 -1.37 -24.31
C GLU A 315 -7.47 0.09 -23.82
N PRO A 316 -6.30 0.77 -23.88
CA PRO A 316 -6.14 2.13 -23.34
C PRO A 316 -7.19 3.13 -23.84
N ARG A 317 -7.52 3.07 -25.13
CA ARG A 317 -8.52 3.96 -25.73
C ARG A 317 -9.91 3.75 -25.15
N ALA A 318 -10.32 2.50 -24.98
CA ALA A 318 -11.62 2.14 -24.42
C ALA A 318 -11.74 2.58 -22.96
N LEU A 319 -10.64 2.47 -22.19
CA LEU A 319 -10.58 2.97 -20.81
C LEU A 319 -10.79 4.49 -20.75
N TRP A 320 -10.21 5.24 -21.69
CA TRP A 320 -10.40 6.69 -21.78
C TRP A 320 -11.83 7.08 -22.12
N ASP A 321 -12.38 6.48 -23.17
CA ASP A 321 -13.72 6.82 -23.65
C ASP A 321 -14.78 6.52 -22.58
N ALA A 322 -14.55 5.51 -21.72
CA ALA A 322 -15.42 5.16 -20.59
C ALA A 322 -15.09 5.88 -19.27
N PHE A 323 -13.94 6.56 -19.16
CA PHE A 323 -13.43 7.04 -17.87
C PHE A 323 -14.37 8.04 -17.18
N HIS A 324 -14.91 9.00 -17.92
CA HIS A 324 -15.80 10.03 -17.34
C HIS A 324 -17.07 9.42 -16.75
N ASP A 325 -17.70 8.47 -17.44
CA ASP A 325 -18.88 7.78 -16.95
C ASP A 325 -18.55 6.88 -15.76
N ALA A 326 -17.42 6.16 -15.82
CA ALA A 326 -16.94 5.34 -14.72
C ALA A 326 -16.64 6.16 -13.46
N GLU A 327 -16.06 7.35 -13.61
CA GLU A 327 -15.77 8.27 -12.51
C GLU A 327 -17.05 8.91 -11.93
N ASN A 328 -18.04 9.23 -12.76
CA ASN A 328 -19.35 9.67 -12.27
C ASN A 328 -20.05 8.56 -11.47
N ALA A 329 -20.04 7.32 -11.98
CA ALA A 329 -20.57 6.17 -11.26
C ALA A 329 -19.82 5.93 -9.93
N ARG A 330 -18.49 6.12 -9.91
CA ARG A 330 -17.69 6.04 -8.68
C ARG A 330 -18.12 7.08 -7.64
N LYS A 331 -18.34 8.34 -8.03
CA LYS A 331 -18.83 9.39 -7.13
C LYS A 331 -20.19 9.06 -6.53
N VAL A 332 -21.09 8.44 -7.32
CA VAL A 332 -22.38 7.95 -6.81
C VAL A 332 -22.17 6.85 -5.74
N ARG A 333 -21.25 5.91 -5.97
CA ARG A 333 -20.88 4.88 -4.98
C ARG A 333 -20.23 5.47 -3.73
N GLU A 334 -19.35 6.46 -3.89
CA GLU A 334 -18.68 7.14 -2.77
C GLU A 334 -19.68 7.76 -1.79
N ALA A 335 -20.83 8.26 -2.28
CA ALA A 335 -21.90 8.79 -1.46
C ALA A 335 -22.83 7.71 -0.86
N ASN A 336 -22.76 6.47 -1.32
CA ASN A 336 -23.59 5.36 -0.86
C ASN A 336 -22.96 4.67 0.38
N PRO A 337 -23.70 4.44 1.48
CA PRO A 337 -23.20 3.67 2.62
C PRO A 337 -22.75 2.25 2.28
N THR A 338 -23.36 1.61 1.27
CA THR A 338 -23.01 0.26 0.79
C THR A 338 -22.54 0.36 -0.66
N PRO A 339 -21.29 0.78 -0.92
CA PRO A 339 -20.79 0.96 -2.27
C PRO A 339 -20.75 -0.38 -3.02
N ASP A 340 -21.49 -0.49 -4.13
CA ASP A 340 -21.40 -1.61 -5.07
C ASP A 340 -20.16 -1.45 -5.97
N ALA A 341 -18.99 -1.51 -5.34
CA ALA A 341 -17.72 -1.24 -6.00
C ALA A 341 -17.33 -2.37 -6.97
N PRO A 342 -16.74 -2.05 -8.14
CA PRO A 342 -16.33 -3.08 -9.09
C PRO A 342 -15.30 -4.03 -8.47
N CYS A 343 -15.27 -5.27 -8.92
CA CYS A 343 -14.23 -6.24 -8.53
C CYS A 343 -13.08 -6.28 -9.54
N THR A 344 -13.16 -5.57 -10.66
CA THR A 344 -12.12 -5.54 -11.69
C THR A 344 -11.42 -4.18 -11.72
N PHE A 345 -10.15 -4.19 -12.08
CA PHE A 345 -9.29 -3.01 -12.17
C PHE A 345 -8.74 -2.86 -13.59
N ALA A 346 -8.55 -1.62 -14.02
CA ALA A 346 -8.13 -1.31 -15.39
C ALA A 346 -6.73 -1.84 -15.74
N ARG A 347 -5.86 -2.10 -14.75
CA ARG A 347 -4.55 -2.75 -14.95
C ARG A 347 -4.61 -4.27 -15.17
N GLY A 348 -5.80 -4.83 -15.38
CA GLY A 348 -5.98 -6.25 -15.73
C GLY A 348 -5.93 -7.17 -14.51
N THR A 349 -6.38 -6.70 -13.36
CA THR A 349 -6.53 -7.51 -12.14
C THR A 349 -7.96 -7.49 -11.64
N ARG A 350 -8.29 -8.45 -10.79
CA ARG A 350 -9.57 -8.51 -10.08
C ARG A 350 -9.39 -8.85 -8.61
N ALA A 351 -10.24 -8.28 -7.77
CA ALA A 351 -10.41 -8.64 -6.38
C ALA A 351 -11.29 -9.89 -6.25
N VAL A 352 -10.77 -10.91 -5.59
CA VAL A 352 -11.47 -12.17 -5.30
C VAL A 352 -11.73 -12.24 -3.80
N ARG A 353 -12.99 -12.51 -3.46
CA ARG A 353 -13.42 -12.67 -2.07
C ARG A 353 -13.08 -14.06 -1.54
N LEU A 354 -12.50 -14.11 -0.35
CA LEU A 354 -12.41 -15.30 0.48
C LEU A 354 -13.32 -15.11 1.70
N ASP A 355 -14.35 -15.96 1.80
CA ASP A 355 -15.29 -15.95 2.91
C ASP A 355 -14.65 -16.40 4.24
N ALA A 356 -15.45 -16.51 5.30
CA ALA A 356 -15.00 -16.87 6.64
C ALA A 356 -14.14 -18.15 6.74
N SER A 357 -14.12 -19.02 5.71
CA SER A 357 -13.20 -20.16 5.62
C SER A 357 -11.73 -19.75 5.70
N TRP A 358 -11.39 -18.49 5.40
CA TRP A 358 -10.03 -17.98 5.56
C TRP A 358 -9.50 -18.14 6.97
N ARG A 359 -10.36 -18.07 8.00
CA ARG A 359 -9.99 -18.13 9.43
C ARG A 359 -9.35 -19.46 9.82
N ASP A 360 -9.85 -20.56 9.24
CA ASP A 360 -9.44 -21.94 9.57
C ASP A 360 -8.59 -22.59 8.46
N ALA A 361 -8.16 -21.80 7.48
CA ALA A 361 -7.39 -22.25 6.34
C ALA A 361 -6.17 -23.10 6.78
N PRO A 362 -5.87 -24.21 6.10
CA PRO A 362 -4.73 -25.08 6.44
C PRO A 362 -3.39 -24.35 6.55
N PHE A 363 -3.24 -23.26 5.80
CA PHE A 363 -2.07 -22.37 5.84
C PHE A 363 -1.66 -21.98 7.26
N TRP A 364 -2.60 -21.61 8.14
CA TRP A 364 -2.27 -21.14 9.49
C TRP A 364 -1.65 -22.24 10.37
N ARG A 365 -2.07 -23.49 10.17
CA ARG A 365 -1.52 -24.64 10.91
C ARG A 365 -0.17 -25.09 10.33
N ALA A 366 0.10 -24.75 9.07
CA ALA A 366 1.35 -25.06 8.39
C ALA A 366 2.45 -24.03 8.63
N LEU A 367 2.12 -22.82 9.12
CA LEU A 367 3.11 -21.80 9.42
C LEU A 367 4.06 -22.27 10.54
N PRO A 368 5.38 -22.12 10.36
CA PRO A 368 6.33 -22.38 11.44
C PRO A 368 6.06 -21.49 12.66
N ALA A 369 6.32 -22.01 13.86
CA ALA A 369 6.13 -21.27 15.11
C ALA A 369 6.88 -19.92 15.12
N ALA A 370 8.09 -19.89 14.56
CA ALA A 370 8.92 -18.68 14.42
C ALA A 370 8.31 -17.57 13.54
N ARG A 371 7.26 -17.87 12.77
CA ARG A 371 6.51 -16.89 11.97
C ARG A 371 5.23 -16.43 12.67
N SER A 372 4.77 -17.16 13.67
CA SER A 372 3.49 -16.93 14.33
C SER A 372 3.57 -15.89 15.46
N THR A 373 4.77 -15.68 16.00
CA THR A 373 5.09 -14.75 17.10
C THR A 373 5.85 -13.54 16.59
#